data_AF-A0A667WJT1-F1
#
_entry.id   AF-A0A667WJT1-F1
#
_cell.length_a   1.000
_cell.length_b   1.000
_cell.length_c   1.000
_cell.angle_alpha   90.00
_cell.angle_beta   90.00
_cell.angle_gamma   90.00
#
_symmetry.space_group_name_H-M   'P 1'
#
loop_
_entity.id
_entity.type
_entity.pdbx_description
1 polymer ?
#
loop_
_entity_poly.entity_id
_entity_poly.type
_entity_poly.pdbx_seq_one_letter_code
_entity_poly.pdbx_strand_id
1 'polypeptide(L)'
;MGKGQHQMPTKEELKNKYNRINKIKETRPCQARFLQSHNLNCIALCEVITSKDLQKHGNIWVCPISDHVCTRFFFVYENGQVGDVSINTQDARIQREILQAITHTN
;
A
#
# COMPACT_ATOMS: atom_id res chain seq x y z
N MET A 1 34.17 -32.66 -17.98
CA MET A 1 33.25 -31.50 -18.07
C MET A 1 32.17 -31.69 -17.01
N GLY A 2 31.92 -30.86 -16.00
CA GLY A 2 32.61 -29.71 -15.42
C GLY A 2 32.29 -29.70 -13.92
N LYS A 3 33.30 -29.52 -13.06
CA LYS A 3 33.12 -29.42 -11.61
C LYS A 3 32.87 -27.96 -11.24
N GLY A 4 31.61 -27.56 -11.17
CA GLY A 4 31.23 -26.23 -10.67
C GLY A 4 31.32 -26.19 -9.15
N GLN A 5 32.50 -25.97 -8.58
CA GLN A 5 32.62 -25.65 -7.15
C GLN A 5 32.12 -24.22 -6.94
N HIS A 6 30.87 -24.05 -6.50
CA HIS A 6 30.41 -22.77 -5.96
C HIS A 6 30.81 -22.71 -4.49
N GLN A 7 31.87 -21.97 -4.19
CA GLN A 7 32.20 -21.59 -2.81
C GLN A 7 31.13 -20.62 -2.31
N MET A 8 30.55 -20.93 -1.15
CA MET A 8 29.60 -20.06 -0.46
C MET A 8 30.35 -18.82 0.07
N PRO A 9 29.94 -17.60 -0.31
CA PRO A 9 30.55 -16.37 0.20
C PRO A 9 30.41 -16.27 1.72
N THR A 10 31.43 -15.73 2.37
CA THR A 10 31.42 -15.46 3.80
C THR A 10 30.46 -14.33 4.18
N LYS A 11 30.04 -14.28 5.44
CA LYS A 11 29.10 -13.27 5.97
C LYS A 11 29.61 -11.85 5.76
N GLU A 12 30.92 -11.67 5.79
CA GLU A 12 31.66 -10.42 5.66
C GLU A 12 31.65 -9.95 4.20
N GLU A 13 31.85 -10.87 3.25
CA GLU A 13 31.72 -10.61 1.82
C GLU A 13 30.28 -10.24 1.44
N LEU A 14 29.29 -10.92 2.04
CA LEU A 14 27.87 -10.60 1.84
C LEU A 14 27.53 -9.20 2.38
N LYS A 15 28.01 -8.85 3.58
CA LYS A 15 27.83 -7.49 4.14
C LYS A 15 28.46 -6.42 3.25
N ASN A 16 29.68 -6.63 2.78
CA ASN A 16 30.36 -5.68 1.90
C ASN A 16 29.64 -5.52 0.56
N LYS A 17 29.11 -6.62 -0.01
CA LYS A 17 28.29 -6.59 -1.22
C LYS A 17 26.99 -5.82 -1.01
N TYR A 18 26.28 -6.04 0.10
CA TYR A 18 25.06 -5.31 0.45
C TYR A 18 25.32 -3.81 0.64
N ASN A 19 26.39 -3.45 1.37
CA ASN A 19 26.76 -2.05 1.60
C ASN A 19 27.12 -1.33 0.29
N ARG A 20 27.78 -2.02 -0.65
CA ARG A 20 28.11 -1.48 -1.98
C ARG A 20 26.86 -1.26 -2.83
N ILE A 21 25.87 -2.16 -2.76
CA ILE A 21 24.57 -2.00 -3.44
C ILE A 21 23.79 -0.80 -2.88
N ASN A 22 23.80 -0.60 -1.56
CA ASN A 22 23.16 0.54 -0.93
C ASN A 22 23.82 1.86 -1.35
N LYS A 23 25.16 1.90 -1.43
CA LYS A 23 25.91 3.07 -1.90
C LYS A 23 25.66 3.42 -3.37
N ILE A 24 25.35 2.42 -4.21
CA ILE A 24 24.98 2.63 -5.63
C ILE A 24 23.53 3.12 -5.76
N LYS A 25 22.63 2.76 -4.83
CA LYS A 25 21.26 3.26 -4.80
C LYS A 25 21.16 4.74 -4.42
N GLU A 26 22.10 5.27 -3.64
CA GLU A 26 22.08 6.69 -3.25
C GLU A 26 22.47 7.67 -4.37
N THR A 27 23.17 7.20 -5.42
CA THR A 27 23.68 8.06 -6.50
C THR A 27 22.79 8.12 -7.74
N ARG A 28 21.64 7.45 -7.73
CA ARG A 28 20.60 7.60 -8.74
C ARG A 28 19.33 8.03 -8.02
N PRO A 29 18.54 8.99 -8.54
CA PRO A 29 17.18 9.20 -8.05
C PRO A 29 16.39 7.92 -8.39
N CYS A 30 16.47 6.95 -7.49
CA CYS A 30 15.63 5.77 -7.52
C CYS A 30 14.25 6.31 -7.19
N GLN A 31 13.44 6.51 -8.22
CA GLN A 31 12.00 6.71 -8.08
C GLN A 31 11.53 5.57 -7.18
N ALA A 32 11.25 5.89 -5.92
CA ALA A 32 11.04 4.88 -4.91
C ALA A 32 9.82 4.04 -5.34
N ARG A 33 9.99 2.72 -5.43
CA ARG A 33 8.87 1.80 -5.71
C ARG A 33 7.80 1.80 -4.60
N PHE A 34 8.10 2.45 -3.48
CA PHE A 34 7.26 2.56 -2.30
C PHE A 34 7.08 4.03 -1.97
N LEU A 35 5.91 4.38 -1.42
CA LEU A 35 5.66 5.71 -0.89
C LEU A 35 6.69 6.01 0.21
N GLN A 36 7.49 7.07 0.04
CA GLN A 36 8.52 7.52 0.98
C GLN A 36 8.06 8.74 1.80
N SER A 37 6.76 8.86 2.05
CA SER A 37 6.21 9.95 2.86
C SER A 37 6.18 9.59 4.33
N HIS A 38 6.34 10.60 5.19
CA HIS A 38 6.09 10.50 6.63
C HIS A 38 4.61 10.72 6.99
N ASN A 39 3.77 11.16 6.03
CA ASN A 39 2.34 11.46 6.21
C ASN A 39 1.45 10.42 5.53
N LEU A 40 1.71 9.15 5.81
CA LEU A 40 0.92 8.04 5.27
C LEU A 40 -0.25 7.72 6.19
N ASN A 41 -1.43 7.64 5.58
CA ASN A 41 -2.64 7.14 6.21
C ASN A 41 -3.00 5.78 5.60
N CYS A 42 -3.67 4.96 6.41
CA CYS A 42 -4.17 3.67 5.97
C CYS A 42 -5.65 3.52 6.29
N ILE A 43 -6.37 2.91 5.35
CA ILE A 43 -7.74 2.46 5.53
C ILE A 43 -7.79 1.00 5.12
N ALA A 44 -8.30 0.16 6.02
CA ALA A 44 -8.55 -1.25 5.75
C ALA A 44 -10.05 -1.48 5.59
N LEU A 45 -10.44 -2.20 4.54
CA LEU A 45 -11.77 -2.78 4.46
C LEU A 45 -11.66 -4.23 4.90
N CYS A 46 -12.36 -4.54 5.98
CA CYS A 46 -12.32 -5.85 6.60
C CYS A 46 -13.68 -6.53 6.50
N GLU A 47 -13.65 -7.85 6.33
CA GLU A 47 -14.77 -8.73 6.62
C GLU A 47 -14.64 -9.21 8.06
N VAL A 48 -15.74 -9.20 8.80
CA VAL A 48 -15.77 -9.62 10.20
C VAL A 48 -16.75 -10.76 10.34
N ILE A 49 -16.29 -11.87 10.92
CA ILE A 49 -17.14 -13.02 11.21
C ILE A 49 -18.11 -12.62 12.32
N THR A 50 -19.40 -12.90 12.12
CA THR A 50 -20.40 -12.69 13.17
C THR A 50 -20.19 -13.72 14.27
N SER A 51 -19.90 -13.27 15.49
CA SER A 51 -19.79 -14.12 16.67
C SER A 51 -20.45 -13.46 17.88
N LYS A 52 -20.65 -14.22 18.96
CA LYS A 52 -21.17 -13.71 20.24
C LYS A 52 -20.29 -12.62 20.86
N ASP A 53 -19.02 -12.57 20.47
CA ASP A 53 -18.02 -11.65 21.01
C ASP A 53 -17.97 -10.33 20.22
N LEU A 54 -18.68 -10.25 19.09
CA LEU A 54 -18.78 -9.03 18.28
C LEU A 54 -19.76 -8.05 18.94
N GLN A 55 -19.25 -6.91 19.39
CA GLN A 55 -20.03 -5.90 20.12
C GLN A 55 -20.22 -4.63 19.28
N LYS A 56 -21.37 -3.98 19.40
CA LYS A 56 -21.68 -2.70 18.73
C LYS A 56 -21.93 -1.60 19.74
N HIS A 57 -21.24 -0.47 19.57
CA HIS A 57 -21.52 0.76 20.31
C HIS A 57 -21.69 1.92 19.32
N GLY A 58 -22.93 2.40 19.17
CA GLY A 58 -23.26 3.39 18.14
C GLY A 58 -22.96 2.88 16.73
N ASN A 59 -22.04 3.55 16.03
CA ASN A 59 -21.56 3.18 14.69
C ASN A 59 -20.26 2.36 14.71
N ILE A 60 -19.72 2.04 15.89
CA ILE A 60 -18.44 1.36 16.04
C ILE A 60 -18.71 -0.09 16.43
N TRP A 61 -18.07 -1.02 15.71
CA TRP A 61 -18.04 -2.43 16.04
C TRP A 61 -16.69 -2.79 16.66
N VAL A 62 -16.70 -3.60 17.72
CA VAL A 62 -15.53 -4.09 18.42
C VAL A 62 -15.52 -5.60 18.35
N CYS A 63 -14.49 -6.16 17.71
CA CYS A 63 -14.23 -7.60 17.65
C CYS A 63 -12.91 -7.89 18.39
N PRO A 64 -12.95 -8.47 19.60
CA PRO A 64 -11.73 -8.70 20.40
C PRO A 64 -10.87 -9.86 19.87
N ILE A 65 -11.45 -10.74 19.04
CA ILE A 65 -10.76 -11.91 18.47
C ILE A 65 -10.21 -11.52 17.09
N SER A 66 -8.88 -11.46 16.96
CA SER A 66 -8.20 -11.07 15.72
C SER A 66 -8.52 -12.00 14.56
N ASP A 67 -8.63 -13.30 14.83
CA ASP A 67 -8.83 -14.34 13.81
C ASP A 67 -10.23 -14.25 13.15
N HIS A 68 -11.14 -13.47 13.74
CA HIS A 68 -12.46 -13.19 13.17
C HIS A 68 -12.47 -11.99 12.23
N VAL A 69 -11.34 -11.31 12.03
CA VAL A 69 -11.22 -10.14 11.16
C VAL A 69 -10.30 -10.46 9.99
N CYS A 70 -10.82 -10.41 8.77
CA CYS A 70 -10.05 -10.61 7.55
C CYS A 70 -9.97 -9.31 6.74
N THR A 71 -8.76 -8.80 6.51
CA THR A 71 -8.55 -7.65 5.64
C THR A 71 -8.75 -8.05 4.18
N ARG A 72 -9.76 -7.49 3.52
CA ARG A 72 -10.04 -7.69 2.08
C ARG A 72 -9.27 -6.69 1.22
N PHE A 73 -9.23 -5.44 1.67
CA PHE A 73 -8.50 -4.36 0.99
C PHE A 73 -7.71 -3.55 1.99
N PHE A 74 -6.50 -3.13 1.59
CA PHE A 74 -5.63 -2.29 2.38
C PHE A 74 -5.14 -1.11 1.54
N PHE A 75 -5.72 0.06 1.80
CA PHE A 75 -5.38 1.29 1.11
C PHE A 75 -4.31 2.02 1.91
N VAL A 76 -3.19 2.32 1.27
CA VAL A 76 -2.15 3.21 1.80
C VAL A 76 -2.13 4.43 0.91
N TYR A 77 -2.36 5.59 1.50
CA TYR A 77 -2.35 6.86 0.79
C TYR A 77 -1.55 7.87 1.58
N GLU A 78 -0.91 8.79 0.89
CA GLU A 78 -0.41 10.00 1.52
C GLU A 78 -1.58 10.97 1.69
N ASN A 79 -1.58 11.75 2.77
CA ASN A 79 -2.39 12.97 2.82
C ASN A 79 -1.88 13.95 1.75
N GLY A 80 -2.25 13.71 0.49
CA GLY A 80 -2.10 14.70 -0.57
C GLY A 80 -3.05 15.88 -0.34
N GLN A 81 -2.94 16.89 -1.18
CA GLN A 81 -4.10 17.76 -1.45
C GLN A 81 -5.24 16.84 -1.89
N VAL A 82 -6.11 16.49 -0.94
CA VAL A 82 -7.39 15.85 -1.24
C VAL A 82 -8.05 16.82 -2.22
N GLY A 83 -8.40 16.34 -3.43
CA GLY A 83 -9.12 17.17 -4.39
C GLY A 83 -10.27 17.88 -3.68
N ASP A 84 -10.53 19.12 -4.08
CA ASP A 84 -11.42 20.05 -3.40
C ASP A 84 -12.65 19.33 -2.82
N VAL A 85 -12.79 19.36 -1.50
CA VAL A 85 -13.84 18.64 -0.74
C VAL A 85 -15.25 19.10 -1.16
N SER A 86 -15.36 20.25 -1.84
CA SER A 86 -16.61 20.73 -2.44
C SER A 86 -16.99 20.01 -3.74
N ILE A 87 -16.09 19.21 -4.32
CA ILE A 87 -16.38 18.44 -5.53
C ILE A 87 -17.34 17.30 -5.20
N ASN A 88 -18.58 17.49 -5.64
CA ASN A 88 -19.58 16.45 -5.65
C ASN A 88 -19.48 15.67 -6.96
N THR A 89 -19.02 14.42 -6.91
CA THR A 89 -18.96 13.52 -8.08
C THR A 89 -20.34 13.12 -8.61
N GLN A 90 -21.43 13.51 -7.93
CA GLN A 90 -22.80 13.37 -8.39
C GLN A 90 -23.32 14.61 -9.16
N ASP A 91 -22.57 15.71 -9.22
CA ASP A 91 -22.91 16.87 -10.08
C ASP A 91 -22.81 16.45 -11.55
N ALA A 92 -23.84 16.78 -12.33
CA ALA A 92 -23.96 16.41 -13.74
C ALA A 92 -22.82 16.94 -14.64
N ARG A 93 -22.08 17.97 -14.21
CA ARG A 93 -20.87 18.46 -14.90
C ARG A 93 -19.70 17.51 -14.66
N ILE A 94 -19.42 17.20 -13.39
CA ILE A 94 -18.34 16.31 -12.99
C ILE A 94 -18.59 14.88 -13.53
N GLN A 95 -19.83 14.41 -13.50
CA GLN A 95 -20.19 13.12 -14.10
C GLN A 95 -19.91 13.06 -15.60
N ARG A 96 -20.16 14.14 -16.35
CA ARG A 96 -19.85 14.19 -17.79
C ARG A 96 -18.35 14.13 -18.04
N GLU A 97 -17.56 14.85 -17.25
CA GLU A 97 -16.10 14.79 -17.35
C GLU A 97 -15.57 13.39 -17.04
N ILE A 98 -16.10 12.74 -16.00
CA ILE A 98 -15.75 11.36 -15.64
C ILE A 98 -16.07 10.41 -16.80
N LEU A 99 -17.28 10.49 -17.36
CA LEU A 99 -17.70 9.64 -18.48
C LEU A 99 -16.83 9.88 -19.73
N GLN A 100 -16.52 11.14 -20.04
CA GLN A 100 -15.63 11.48 -21.16
C GLN A 100 -14.24 10.87 -20.96
N ALA A 101 -13.65 11.00 -19.77
CA ALA A 101 -12.34 10.42 -19.46
C ALA A 101 -12.35 8.88 -19.59
N ILE A 102 -13.41 8.20 -19.15
CA ILE A 102 -13.56 6.74 -19.28
C ILE A 102 -13.69 6.31 -20.76
N THR A 103 -14.42 7.09 -21.56
CA THR A 103 -14.64 6.75 -22.99
C THR A 103 -13.43 7.00 -23.89
N HIS A 104 -12.53 7.95 -23.54
CA HIS A 104 -11.30 8.22 -24.30
C HIS A 104 -10.18 7.17 -24.13
N THR A 105 -10.38 6.19 -23.25
CA THR A 105 -9.42 5.10 -22.99
C THR A 105 -9.71 3.79 -23.74
N ASN A 106 -10.63 3.77 -24.71
CA ASN A 106 -10.85 2.66 -25.64
C ASN A 106 -10.46 3.04 -27.07
#